data_AF-A0A917MQD2-F1
#
_entry.id   AF-A0A917MQD2-F1
#
_cell.length_a   1.000
_cell.length_b   1.000
_cell.length_c   1.000
_cell.angle_alpha   90.00
_cell.angle_beta   90.00
_cell.angle_gamma   90.00
#
_symmetry.space_group_name_H-M   'P 1'
#
loop_
_entity.id
_entity.type
_entity.pdbx_description
1 polymer ?
#
loop_
_entity_poly.entity_id
_entity_poly.type
_entity_poly.pdbx_seq_one_letter_code
_entity_poly.pdbx_strand_id
1 'polypeptide(L)' 'MFIISLLLFLGGMALFGVALNLEAFQGLVFTAGILAICLAMALPMHFSKTSR' A
#
# COMPACT_ATOMS: atom_id res chain seq x y z
N MET A 1 2.26 14.10 5.15
CA MET A 1 2.36 12.70 5.65
C MET A 1 1.07 11.92 5.47
N PHE A 2 -0.09 12.45 5.90
CA PHE A 2 -1.38 11.78 5.72
C PHE A 2 -1.78 11.55 4.24
N ILE A 3 -1.57 12.54 3.36
CA ILE A 3 -1.86 12.43 1.92
C ILE A 3 -1.02 11.33 1.25
N ILE A 4 0.24 11.16 1.67
CA ILE A 4 1.14 10.12 1.13
C ILE A 4 0.63 8.74 1.55
N SER A 5 0.24 8.57 2.82
CA SER A 5 -0.41 7.35 3.30
C SER A 5 -1.73 7.05 2.58
N LEU A 6 -2.56 8.06 2.33
CA LEU A 6 -3.80 7.89 1.57
C LEU A 6 -3.54 7.49 0.12
N LEU A 7 -2.54 8.07 -0.54
CA LEU A 7 -2.11 7.69 -1.88
C LEU A 7 -1.57 6.25 -1.92
N LEU A 8 -0.76 5.86 -0.94
CA LEU A 8 -0.22 4.50 -0.85
C LEU A 8 -1.32 3.47 -0.57
N PHE A 9 -2.29 3.83 0.26
CA PHE A 9 -3.47 3.01 0.56
C PHE A 9 -4.35 2.83 -0.68
N LEU A 10 -4.65 3.92 -1.39
CA LEU A 10 -5.46 3.89 -2.61
C LEU A 10 -4.73 3.15 -3.74
N GLY A 11 -3.41 3.32 -3.83
CA GLY A 11 -2.55 2.56 -4.74
C GLY A 11 -2.54 1.05 -4.43
N GLY A 12 -2.49 0.67 -3.15
CA GLY A 12 -2.62 -0.73 -2.72
C GLY A 12 -3.97 -1.34 -3.06
N MET A 13 -5.07 -0.59 -2.85
CA MET A 13 -6.43 -1.01 -3.25
C MET A 13 -6.58 -1.15 -4.77
N ALA A 14 -5.98 -0.24 -5.55
CA ALA A 14 -5.98 -0.33 -7.01
C ALA A 14 -5.17 -1.54 -7.50
N LEU A 15 -4.00 -1.80 -6.90
CA LEU A 15 -3.19 -2.99 -7.20
C LEU A 15 -3.96 -4.28 -6.92
N PHE A 16 -4.78 -4.30 -5.88
CA PHE A 16 -5.67 -5.42 -5.56
C PHE A 16 -6.69 -5.70 -6.68
N GLY A 17 -7.32 -4.67 -7.24
CA GLY A 17 -8.24 -4.81 -8.37
C GLY A 17 -7.55 -5.24 -9.67
N VAL A 18 -6.33 -4.74 -9.90
CA VAL A 18 -5.51 -5.11 -11.07
C VAL A 18 -4.96 -6.54 -10.93
N ALA A 19 -4.65 -7.00 -9.72
CA ALA A 19 -4.18 -8.36 -9.47
C ALA A 19 -5.20 -9.42 -9.95
N LEU A 20 -6.50 -9.13 -9.85
CA LEU A 20 -7.57 -10.02 -10.30
C LEU A 20 -7.64 -10.17 -11.83
N ASN A 21 -7.03 -9.25 -12.59
CA ASN A 21 -7.00 -9.27 -14.04
C ASN A 21 -5.68 -9.86 -14.60
N LEU A 22 -4.68 -10.16 -13.76
CA LEU A 22 -3.36 -10.65 -14.18
C LEU A 22 -3.18 -12.13 -13.82
N GLU A 23 -3.53 -13.03 -14.74
CA GLU A 23 -3.44 -14.49 -14.53
C GLU A 23 -2.00 -14.99 -14.29
N ALA A 24 -0.99 -14.35 -14.90
CA ALA A 24 0.40 -14.81 -14.82
C ALA A 24 1.13 -14.41 -13.52
N PHE A 25 0.73 -13.33 -12.86
CA PHE A 25 1.43 -12.77 -11.67
C PHE A 25 0.49 -12.39 -10.53
N GLN A 26 -0.74 -12.94 -10.53
CA GLN A 26 -1.79 -12.66 -9.55
C GLN A 26 -1.27 -12.68 -8.10
N GLY A 27 -0.53 -13.73 -7.72
CA GLY A 27 0.03 -13.87 -6.37
C GLY A 27 1.02 -12.75 -6.01
N LEU A 28 1.92 -12.39 -6.92
CA LEU A 28 2.93 -11.35 -6.68
C LEU A 28 2.26 -9.97 -6.50
N VAL A 29 1.31 -9.64 -7.39
CA VAL A 29 0.61 -8.35 -7.37
C VAL A 29 -0.33 -8.24 -6.15
N PHE A 30 -0.97 -9.34 -5.76
CA PHE A 30 -1.79 -9.41 -4.55
C PHE A 30 -0.95 -9.15 -3.29
N THR A 31 0.20 -9.84 -3.16
CA THR A 31 1.09 -9.66 -2.01
C THR A 31 1.69 -8.24 -1.97
N ALA A 32 2.00 -7.67 -3.14
CA ALA A 32 2.45 -6.28 -3.25
C ALA A 32 1.36 -5.27 -2.83
N GLY A 33 0.09 -5.53 -3.16
CA GLY A 33 -1.05 -4.74 -2.71
C GLY A 33 -1.22 -4.75 -1.19
N ILE A 34 -1.12 -5.93 -0.55
CA ILE A 34 -1.13 -6.07 0.92
C ILE A 34 0.03 -5.27 1.53
N LEU A 35 1.25 -5.43 1.01
CA LEU A 35 2.43 -4.74 1.51
C LEU A 35 2.29 -3.22 1.39
N ALA A 36 1.73 -2.73 0.28
CA ALA A 36 1.45 -1.30 0.11
C ALA A 36 0.45 -0.78 1.16
N ILE A 37 -0.61 -1.54 1.46
CA ILE A 37 -1.58 -1.16 2.51
C ILE A 37 -0.91 -1.16 3.90
N CYS A 38 -0.09 -2.17 4.21
CA CYS A 38 0.67 -2.20 5.45
C CYS A 38 1.67 -1.02 5.57
N LEU A 39 2.40 -0.71 4.50
CA LEU A 39 3.31 0.45 4.47
C LEU A 39 2.54 1.77 4.63
N ALA A 40 1.35 1.88 4.05
CA ALA A 40 0.51 3.08 4.17
C ALA A 40 0.18 3.41 5.64
N MET A 41 -0.02 2.38 6.47
CA MET A 41 -0.26 2.50 7.91
C MET A 41 1.02 2.67 8.74
N ALA A 42 2.14 2.06 8.32
CA ALA A 42 3.43 2.14 9.02
C ALA A 42 4.14 3.49 8.82
N LEU A 43 4.09 4.07 7.62
CA LEU A 43 4.66 5.38 7.28
C LEU A 43 4.28 6.51 8.25
N PRO A 44 2.99 6.77 8.53
CA PRO A 44 2.60 7.85 9.42
C PRO A 44 3.03 7.58 10.86
N MET A 45 3.04 6.33 11.33
CA MET A 45 3.53 5.99 12.68
C MET A 45 5.04 6.22 12.85
N HIS A 46 5.84 5.87 11.84
CA HIS A 46 7.30 6.01 11.91
C HIS A 46 7.74 7.48 11.76
N PHE A 47 7.12 8.23 10.84
CA PHE A 47 7.45 9.63 10.61
C PHE A 47 6.75 10.61 11.57
N SER A 48 5.65 10.23 12.23
CA SER A 48 5.04 11.08 13.27
C SER A 48 5.90 11.17 14.54
N LYS A 49 6.92 10.32 14.69
CA LYS A 49 7.84 10.32 15.83
C LYS A 49 9.04 11.28 15.67
N THR A 50 9.23 11.89 14.49
CA THR A 50 10.36 12.82 14.22
C THR A 50 10.06 14.29 14.57
N SER A 51 9.13 14.52 15.49
CA SER A 51 8.86 15.86 16.04
C SER A 51 8.76 15.76 17.57
N ARG A 52 9.80 15.23 18.20
CA ARG A 52 10.18 15.53 19.57
C ARG A 52 11.68 15.72 19.63
#